data_AF-A0A7C7PAF8-F1
#
_entry.id   AF-A0A7C7PAF8-F1
#
_cell.length_a   1.000
_cell.length_b   1.000
_cell.length_c   1.000
_cell.angle_alpha   90.00
_cell.angle_beta   90.00
_cell.angle_gamma   90.00
#
_symmetry.space_group_name_H-M   'P 1'
#
loop_
_entity.id
_entity.type
_entity.pdbx_description
1 polymer ?
#
loop_
_entity_poly.entity_id
_entity_poly.type
_entity_poly.pdbx_seq_one_letter_code
_entity_poly.pdbx_strand_id
1 'polypeptide(L)' 'LVAFQLYPVLLPSTINPEYSVTIYNAASSQKSLGIMLTIVLIGAPLLAFYFVFLYKTFNGKVELDDTSY' A
#
# COMPACT_ATOMS: atom_id res chain seq x y z
N LEU A 1 9.59 -5.29 -9.35
CA LEU A 1 10.21 -5.08 -10.68
C LEU A 1 9.17 -4.77 -11.76
N VAL A 2 8.05 -5.51 -11.84
CA VAL A 2 7.00 -5.32 -12.86
C VAL A 2 6.49 -3.86 -12.96
N ALA A 3 6.26 -3.19 -11.82
CA ALA A 3 5.80 -1.80 -11.82
C ALA A 3 6.77 -0.80 -12.49
N PHE A 4 8.08 -1.04 -12.43
CA PHE A 4 9.07 -0.19 -13.09
C PHE A 4 9.09 -0.37 -14.60
N GLN A 5 8.73 -1.56 -15.09
CA GLN A 5 8.63 -1.84 -16.53
C GLN A 5 7.38 -1.24 -17.15
N LEU A 6 6.32 -1.09 -16.34
CA LEU A 6 5.05 -0.54 -16.80
C LEU A 6 5.03 0.99 -16.74
N TYR A 7 5.81 1.64 -15.86
CA TYR A 7 5.85 3.09 -15.78
C TYR A 7 6.19 3.74 -17.15
N PRO A 8 5.40 4.72 -17.64
CA PRO A 8 4.31 5.44 -16.97
C PRO A 8 2.89 4.89 -17.24
N VAL A 9 2.76 3.79 -17.98
CA VAL A 9 1.50 3.16 -18.39
C VAL A 9 1.06 2.09 -17.39
N LEU A 10 -0.03 2.34 -16.67
CA LEU A 10 -0.55 1.38 -15.69
C LEU A 10 -1.29 0.23 -16.36
N LEU A 11 -2.10 0.54 -17.38
CA LEU A 11 -2.86 -0.45 -18.15
C LEU A 11 -2.75 -0.11 -19.65
N PRO A 12 -1.98 -0.88 -20.43
CA PRO A 12 -1.87 -0.68 -21.86
C PRO A 12 -3.15 -1.11 -22.57
N SER A 13 -3.63 -0.29 -23.50
CA SER A 13 -4.78 -0.63 -24.35
C SER A 13 -4.36 -1.57 -25.47
N THR A 14 -5.18 -2.59 -25.74
CA THR A 14 -4.95 -3.56 -26.83
C THR A 14 -5.58 -3.14 -28.16
N ILE A 15 -6.46 -2.13 -28.14
CA ILE A 15 -7.20 -1.66 -29.33
C ILE A 15 -6.46 -0.47 -29.98
N ASN A 16 -6.09 0.52 -29.17
CA ASN A 16 -5.36 1.70 -29.61
C ASN A 16 -4.50 2.22 -28.45
N PRO A 17 -3.18 2.42 -28.66
CA PRO A 17 -2.26 2.98 -27.65
C PRO A 17 -2.73 4.29 -27.00
N GLU A 18 -3.49 5.13 -27.69
CA GLU A 18 -4.01 6.41 -27.17
C GLU A 18 -4.95 6.24 -25.96
N TYR A 19 -5.67 5.12 -25.87
CA TYR A 19 -6.56 4.81 -24.75
C TYR A 19 -5.86 4.12 -23.59
N SER A 20 -4.52 4.09 -23.58
CA SER A 20 -3.78 3.51 -22.47
C SER A 20 -3.96 4.33 -21.20
N VAL A 21 -4.14 3.65 -20.07
CA VAL A 21 -4.27 4.30 -18.77
C VAL A 21 -2.86 4.60 -18.26
N THR A 22 -2.56 5.87 -18.07
CA THR A 22 -1.26 6.37 -17.61
C THR A 22 -1.41 7.04 -16.26
N ILE A 23 -0.29 7.25 -15.56
CA ILE A 23 -0.31 7.99 -14.30
C ILE A 23 -0.83 9.43 -14.43
N TYR A 24 -0.78 10.01 -15.64
CA TYR A 24 -1.17 11.40 -15.88
C TYR A 24 -2.67 11.54 -16.17
N ASN A 25 -3.25 10.60 -16.93
CA ASN A 25 -4.68 10.62 -17.24
C ASN A 25 -5.55 9.99 -16.14
N ALA A 26 -4.98 9.10 -15.33
CA ALA A 26 -5.69 8.43 -14.23
C ALA A 26 -5.56 9.17 -12.89
N ALA A 27 -4.73 10.22 -12.81
CA ALA A 27 -4.54 10.96 -11.57
C ALA A 27 -5.81 11.71 -11.17
N SER A 28 -6.10 11.69 -9.87
CA SER A 28 -7.08 12.60 -9.27
C SER A 28 -6.57 14.05 -9.29
N SER A 29 -7.43 15.00 -8.94
CA SER A 29 -7.02 16.40 -8.82
C SER A 29 -5.89 16.59 -7.81
N GLN A 30 -5.01 17.57 -8.03
CA GLN A 30 -3.87 17.86 -7.15
C GLN A 30 -4.27 18.10 -5.70
N LYS A 31 -5.43 18.74 -5.48
CA LYS A 31 -5.98 18.96 -4.14
C LYS A 31 -6.31 17.63 -3.45
N SER A 32 -7.02 16.74 -4.14
CA SER A 32 -7.40 15.43 -3.58
C SER A 32 -6.16 14.57 -3.31
N LEU A 33 -5.20 14.57 -4.24
CA LEU A 33 -3.94 13.84 -4.08
C LEU A 33 -3.13 14.36 -2.87
N GLY A 34 -3.06 15.68 -2.68
CA GLY A 34 -2.39 16.28 -1.52
C GLY A 34 -3.05 15.95 -0.18
N ILE A 35 -4.39 15.88 -0.14
CA ILE A 35 -5.13 15.45 1.05
C ILE A 35 -4.80 13.99 1.38
N MET A 36 -4.87 13.10 0.39
CA MET A 36 -4.55 11.67 0.59
C MET A 36 -3.10 11.47 1.03
N LEU A 37 -2.16 12.23 0.45
CA LEU A 37 -0.75 12.18 0.86
C LEU A 37 -0.57 12.56 2.33
N THR A 38 -1.25 13.62 2.79
CA THR A 38 -1.22 14.02 4.20
C THR A 38 -1.73 12.92 5.12
N ILE A 39 -2.85 12.28 4.75
CA ILE A 39 -3.42 11.15 5.50
C ILE A 39 -2.43 9.99 5.56
N VAL A 40 -1.83 9.60 4.44
CA VAL A 40 -0.87 8.48 4.38
C VAL A 40 0.39 8.80 5.18
N LEU A 41 0.91 10.03 5.12
CA LEU A 41 2.09 10.45 5.87
C LEU A 41 1.93 10.33 7.38
N ILE A 42 0.71 10.47 7.90
CA ILE A 42 0.41 10.32 9.33
C ILE A 42 -0.05 8.90 9.66
N GLY A 43 -0.93 8.32 8.84
CA GLY A 43 -1.53 7.02 9.07
C GLY A 43 -0.55 5.86 8.92
N ALA A 44 0.32 5.89 7.91
CA ALA A 44 1.29 4.83 7.67
C ALA A 44 2.31 4.65 8.83
N PRO A 45 2.95 5.71 9.38
CA PRO A 45 3.85 5.52 10.52
C PRO A 45 3.12 5.09 11.79
N LEU A 46 1.89 5.57 12.04
CA LEU A 46 1.09 5.10 13.18
C LEU A 46 0.77 3.60 13.07
N LEU A 47 0.38 3.15 11.87
CA LEU A 47 0.09 1.75 11.60
C LEU A 47 1.37 0.89 11.73
N ALA A 48 2.50 1.35 11.20
CA ALA A 48 3.78 0.67 11.33
C ALA A 48 4.21 0.55 12.81
N PHE A 49 4.04 1.61 13.59
CA PHE A 49 4.31 1.58 15.04
C PHE A 49 3.45 0.54 15.76
N TYR A 50 2.15 0.49 15.44
CA TYR A 50 1.25 -0.52 15.99
C TYR A 50 1.70 -1.95 15.65
N PHE A 51 2.08 -2.22 14.39
CA PHE A 51 2.57 -3.54 14.00
C PHE A 51 3.88 -3.91 14.70
N VAL A 52 4.81 -2.97 14.84
CA VAL A 52 6.07 -3.19 15.60
C VAL A 52 5.77 -3.50 17.06
N PHE A 53 4.86 -2.75 17.69
CA PHE A 53 4.45 -2.97 19.07
C PHE A 53 3.79 -4.35 19.25
N LEU A 54 2.85 -4.71 18.37
CA LEU A 54 2.21 -6.03 18.38
C LEU A 54 3.23 -7.14 18.24
N TYR A 55 4.07 -7.08 17.21
CA TYR A 55 5.08 -8.12 16.97
C TYR A 55 5.99 -8.27 18.18
N LYS A 56 6.39 -7.17 18.82
CA LYS A 56 7.21 -7.19 20.03
C LYS A 56 6.48 -7.76 21.25
N THR A 57 5.21 -7.43 21.42
CA THR A 57 4.39 -7.88 22.56
C THR A 57 4.11 -9.38 22.49
N PHE A 58 3.82 -9.88 21.29
CA PHE A 58 3.55 -11.30 21.05
C PHE A 58 4.80 -12.06 20.58
N ASN A 59 6.00 -11.50 20.76
CA ASN A 59 7.25 -12.19 20.47
C ASN A 59 7.58 -13.14 21.62
N GLY A 60 7.17 -14.40 21.48
CA GLY A 60 7.44 -15.43 22.47
C GLY A 60 7.02 -16.80 21.93
N LYS A 61 7.63 -17.86 22.47
CA LYS A 61 7.18 -19.22 22.18
C LYS A 61 5.86 -19.44 22.89
N VAL A 62 4.90 -20.02 22.19
CA VAL A 62 3.64 -20.46 22.81
C VAL A 62 3.97 -21.69 23.66
N GLU A 63 3.74 -21.61 24.96
CA GLU A 63 3.81 -22.75 25.86
C GLU A 63 2.43 -23.41 25.92
N LEU A 64 2.41 -24.74 25.77
CA LEU A 64 1.18 -25.52 25.85
C LEU A 64 0.90 -25.78 27.33
N ASP A 65 -0.23 -25.27 27.80
CA ASP A 65 -0.80 -25.60 29.12
C ASP A 65 -1.80 -26.76 29.01
N ASP A 66 -2.23 -27.34 30.13
CA ASP A 66 -3.18 -28.46 30.23
C ASP A 66 -4.55 -28.16 29.56
N THR A 67 -4.82 -26.90 29.22
CA THR A 67 -5.99 -26.42 28.48
C THR A 67 -5.79 -26.31 26.96
N SER A 68 -4.59 -26.62 26.47
CA SER A 68 -4.26 -26.63 25.03
C SER A 68 -4.78 -27.92 24.39
N TYR A 69 -5.58 -27.79 23.33
CA TYR A 69 -6.15 -28.93 22.58
C TYR A 69 -5.12 -29.71 21.76
#